data_AF-A0A2Z6ML44-F1
#
_entry.id   AF-A0A2Z6ML44-F1
#
_cell.length_a   1.000
_cell.length_b   1.000
_cell.length_c   1.000
_cell.angle_alpha   90.00
_cell.angle_beta   90.00
_cell.angle_gamma   90.00
#
_symmetry.space_group_name_H-M   'P 1'
#
loop_
_entity.id
_entity.type
_entity.pdbx_description
1 polymer ?
#
loop_
_entity_poly.entity_id
_entity_poly.type
_entity_poly.pdbx_seq_one_letter_code
_entity_poly.pdbx_strand_id
1 'polypeptide(L)'
;MPRPTVEELHFPSLSFAEGGSLVKSFSVVEVKAAIWDCDSYKSPGPDGVNFGFLKEFWEEMQVDIMRFITEFHMNGKLSKGINSTFITLIPISLVGSLYKILAKVLPNRLQLVIGSVISETQTTFVKNRQILDGILIANARKWISESVCTTTASVLVNGSPTEEFPMERGLRQDDPISPFMFLLAAEGLNVMMRAMVQANLYTEYNIGSENSTIVSHLQFADDTILLVVKSWANVHALRGVLSLFEKVYGLKVNFHKSMLVGVNISVSWLTEAAFVLGFQVGKVPFMYLGLPIGGDPCRLAFWEPIVSSIPTRFSRWKNCLFSFGGRLILLKSVLTSLPVYALSFFKAPSGGYSVRDAYSRLTALADGTTTGVPDLIWHKQVPLKVSVLAWRLLRNRLLTKDNLVARNIILPDASFCVGGCGEPKTVNHLFLSCPAFAPLWLLVCSWLHINAVASEVLQVHFTQFVACLGGSRTRGSFLQLFWLCCTSVIWHERNNRVFKAEGTTMQQMLEKVKLCMYWWMKAHYVHLGIHTHRWWSSPLVCLGID
;
A
#
# COMPACT_ATOMS: atom_id res chain seq x y z
N MET A 1 -17.34 31.78 -5.50
CA MET A 1 -17.37 32.41 -4.15
C MET A 1 -16.05 32.10 -3.46
N PRO A 2 -15.52 33.01 -2.63
CA PRO A 2 -14.38 32.72 -1.75
C PRO A 2 -14.72 31.59 -0.77
N ARG A 3 -13.69 30.91 -0.26
CA ARG A 3 -13.80 29.91 0.80
C ARG A 3 -14.14 30.61 2.13
N PRO A 4 -15.07 30.10 2.96
CA PRO A 4 -15.37 30.71 4.25
C PRO A 4 -14.14 30.64 5.17
N THR A 5 -13.92 31.67 5.98
CA THR A 5 -12.84 31.75 6.96
C THR A 5 -13.24 31.06 8.28
N VAL A 6 -12.23 30.76 9.11
CA VAL A 6 -12.38 30.14 10.45
C VAL A 6 -11.80 31.03 11.55
N GLU A 7 -11.64 32.32 11.28
CA GLU A 7 -10.93 33.28 12.15
C GLU A 7 -11.70 33.58 13.45
N GLU A 8 -13.01 33.39 13.46
CA GLU A 8 -13.88 33.53 14.63
C GLU A 8 -13.98 32.24 15.48
N LEU A 9 -13.33 31.15 15.06
CA LEU A 9 -13.33 29.88 15.81
C LEU A 9 -12.12 29.79 16.74
N HIS A 10 -12.36 29.49 18.01
CA HIS A 10 -11.31 29.31 19.01
C HIS A 10 -10.67 27.92 18.90
N PHE A 11 -9.44 27.87 18.37
CA PHE A 11 -8.59 26.67 18.38
C PHE A 11 -7.68 26.66 19.62
N PRO A 12 -7.37 25.48 20.20
CA PRO A 12 -6.27 25.33 21.14
C PRO A 12 -4.94 25.81 20.54
N SER A 13 -3.97 26.20 21.37
CA SER A 13 -2.68 26.73 20.90
C SER A 13 -1.51 26.26 21.77
N LEU A 14 -0.37 25.99 21.13
CA LEU A 14 0.88 25.62 21.82
C LEU A 14 1.42 26.80 22.64
N SER A 15 2.05 26.48 23.78
CA SER A 15 2.88 27.44 24.49
C SER A 15 4.10 27.85 23.65
N PHE A 16 4.69 29.01 23.98
CA PHE A 16 5.92 29.49 23.35
C PHE A 16 7.08 28.48 23.48
N ALA A 17 7.16 27.76 24.60
CA ALA A 17 8.20 26.76 24.85
C ALA A 17 8.03 25.51 23.96
N GLU A 18 6.81 25.00 23.83
CA GLU A 18 6.49 23.87 22.94
C GLU A 18 6.72 24.26 21.48
N GLY A 19 6.24 25.43 21.06
CA GLY A 19 6.50 25.97 19.73
C GLY A 19 8.00 26.13 19.44
N GLY A 20 8.77 26.63 20.41
CA GLY A 20 10.23 26.77 20.28
C GLY A 20 10.95 25.42 20.18
N SER A 21 10.41 24.35 20.79
CA SER A 21 10.99 23.01 20.70
C SER A 21 10.96 22.44 19.27
N LEU A 22 9.90 22.75 18.50
CA LEU A 22 9.72 22.25 17.12
C LEU A 22 10.78 22.77 16.14
N VAL A 23 11.32 23.97 16.36
CA VAL A 23 12.22 24.68 15.42
C VAL A 23 13.71 24.50 15.75
N LYS A 24 14.07 23.81 16.84
CA LYS A 24 15.47 23.56 17.20
C LYS A 24 16.22 22.87 16.04
N SER A 25 17.53 23.07 15.91
CA SER A 25 18.31 22.31 14.92
C SER A 25 18.15 20.80 15.13
N PHE A 26 18.15 20.02 14.05
CA PHE A 26 18.03 18.56 14.13
C PHE A 26 19.33 17.95 14.65
N SER A 27 19.21 16.97 15.57
CA SER A 27 20.38 16.28 16.11
C SER A 27 20.66 14.97 15.38
N VAL A 28 21.93 14.56 15.33
CA VAL A 28 22.32 13.26 14.73
C VAL A 28 21.58 12.10 15.39
N VAL A 29 21.40 12.15 16.72
CA VAL A 29 20.69 11.14 17.51
C VAL A 29 19.22 11.05 17.12
N GLU A 30 18.55 12.18 16.94
CA GLU A 30 17.15 12.26 16.51
C GLU A 30 16.95 11.67 15.11
N VAL A 31 17.83 12.04 14.17
CA VAL A 31 17.79 11.55 12.78
C VAL A 31 18.09 10.05 12.71
N LYS A 32 19.11 9.58 13.46
CA LYS A 32 19.44 8.15 13.56
C LYS A 32 18.27 7.36 14.17
N ALA A 33 17.63 7.86 15.22
CA ALA A 33 16.44 7.23 15.81
C ALA A 33 15.28 7.11 14.81
N ALA A 34 15.02 8.16 14.01
CA ALA A 34 14.00 8.14 12.97
C ALA A 34 14.26 7.08 11.88
N ILE A 35 15.53 6.87 11.51
CA ILE A 35 15.94 5.81 10.56
C ILE A 35 15.79 4.42 11.18
N TRP A 36 16.19 4.25 12.45
CA TRP A 36 16.12 2.95 13.13
C TRP A 36 14.69 2.46 13.37
N ASP A 37 13.76 3.37 13.66
CA ASP A 37 12.31 3.12 13.81
C ASP A 37 11.61 2.70 12.49
N CYS A 38 12.23 2.96 11.33
CA CYS A 38 11.73 2.49 10.05
C CYS A 38 12.12 1.03 9.75
N ASP A 39 11.17 0.21 9.32
CA ASP A 39 11.47 -1.15 8.81
C ASP A 39 12.47 -1.09 7.62
N SER A 40 13.54 -1.86 7.74
CA SER A 40 14.67 -1.94 6.81
C SER A 40 14.25 -2.35 5.39
N TYR A 41 13.20 -3.17 5.25
CA TYR A 41 12.78 -3.77 3.98
C TYR A 41 11.60 -3.03 3.32
N LYS A 42 11.25 -1.82 3.78
CA LYS A 42 10.26 -0.97 3.08
C LYS A 42 10.68 -0.71 1.64
N SER A 43 9.69 -0.77 0.74
CA SER A 43 9.88 -0.49 -0.68
C SER A 43 10.58 0.86 -0.92
N PRO A 44 11.62 0.91 -1.78
CA PRO A 44 12.34 2.13 -2.09
C PRO A 44 11.48 3.13 -2.86
N GLY A 45 11.89 4.39 -2.87
CA GLY A 45 11.29 5.44 -3.71
C GLY A 45 11.94 5.51 -5.10
N PRO A 46 11.82 6.66 -5.79
CA PRO A 46 12.47 6.91 -7.08
C PRO A 46 14.01 6.81 -7.04
N ASP A 47 14.60 6.98 -5.87
CA ASP A 47 16.03 6.86 -5.60
C ASP A 47 16.54 5.41 -5.45
N GLY A 48 15.65 4.42 -5.37
CA GLY A 48 16.03 3.00 -5.28
C GLY A 48 16.59 2.54 -3.92
N VAL A 49 16.74 3.45 -2.95
CA VAL A 49 17.34 3.18 -1.63
C VAL A 49 16.28 2.77 -0.60
N ASN A 50 16.61 1.77 0.23
CA ASN A 50 15.79 1.33 1.37
C ASN A 50 16.47 1.66 2.71
N PHE A 51 15.73 1.51 3.82
CA PHE A 51 16.27 1.79 5.15
C PHE A 51 17.30 0.77 5.64
N GLY A 52 17.33 -0.45 5.10
CA GLY A 52 18.37 -1.42 5.40
C GLY A 52 19.75 -0.90 4.98
N PHE A 53 19.87 -0.43 3.73
CA PHE A 53 21.07 0.20 3.20
C PHE A 53 21.51 1.41 4.05
N LEU A 54 20.59 2.31 4.42
CA LEU A 54 20.90 3.48 5.25
C LEU A 54 21.36 3.13 6.67
N LYS A 55 20.97 1.98 7.22
CA LYS A 55 21.42 1.50 8.53
C LYS A 55 22.78 0.82 8.45
N GLU A 56 23.03 0.09 7.35
CA GLU A 56 24.28 -0.62 7.08
C GLU A 56 25.43 0.37 6.81
N PHE A 57 25.21 1.37 5.96
CA PHE A 57 26.19 2.40 5.59
C PHE A 57 25.99 3.72 6.34
N TRP A 58 25.48 3.66 7.58
CA TRP A 58 25.17 4.88 8.35
C TRP A 58 26.42 5.71 8.64
N GLU A 59 27.54 5.07 8.98
CA GLU A 59 28.73 5.81 9.44
C GLU A 59 29.37 6.62 8.30
N GLU A 60 29.25 6.15 7.05
CA GLU A 60 29.62 6.85 5.83
C GLU A 60 28.59 7.92 5.43
N MET A 61 27.28 7.60 5.48
CA MET A 61 26.22 8.47 4.96
C MET A 61 25.74 9.57 5.91
N GLN A 62 26.00 9.45 7.22
CA GLN A 62 25.45 10.37 8.22
C GLN A 62 25.81 11.84 7.97
N VAL A 63 27.00 12.13 7.45
CA VAL A 63 27.46 13.49 7.16
C VAL A 63 26.61 14.14 6.07
N ASP A 64 26.37 13.42 4.96
CA ASP A 64 25.55 13.92 3.85
C ASP A 64 24.07 14.03 4.22
N ILE A 65 23.54 13.06 4.98
CA ILE A 65 22.15 13.09 5.49
C ILE A 65 21.94 14.30 6.42
N MET A 66 22.88 14.54 7.34
CA MET A 66 22.81 15.69 8.25
C MET A 66 23.02 17.02 7.52
N ARG A 67 23.86 17.08 6.48
CA ARG A 67 23.99 18.26 5.60
C ARG A 67 22.65 18.58 4.93
N PHE A 68 22.00 17.60 4.32
CA PHE A 68 20.68 17.75 3.70
C PHE A 68 19.61 18.27 4.71
N ILE A 69 19.54 17.66 5.89
CA ILE A 69 18.57 18.06 6.92
C ILE A 69 18.85 19.47 7.48
N THR A 70 20.12 19.85 7.60
CA THR A 70 20.54 21.18 8.04
C THR A 70 20.23 22.24 6.99
N GLU A 71 20.50 21.95 5.72
CA GLU A 71 20.16 22.83 4.59
C GLU A 71 18.65 23.05 4.49
N PHE A 72 17.85 21.99 4.65
CA PHE A 72 16.39 22.10 4.74
C PHE A 72 15.93 22.90 5.97
N HIS A 73 16.55 22.70 7.14
CA HIS A 73 16.22 23.46 8.36
C HIS A 73 16.39 24.97 8.14
N MET A 74 17.54 25.39 7.62
CA MET A 74 17.88 26.80 7.37
C MET A 74 17.04 27.41 6.25
N ASN A 75 16.99 26.76 5.08
CA ASN A 75 16.37 27.32 3.88
C ASN A 75 14.86 27.09 3.82
N GLY A 76 14.36 26.04 4.48
CA GLY A 76 12.98 25.57 4.38
C GLY A 76 12.57 25.25 2.95
N LYS A 77 13.50 24.73 2.14
CA LYS A 77 13.31 24.37 0.73
C LYS A 77 13.87 22.99 0.43
N LEU A 78 13.23 22.27 -0.49
CA LEU A 78 13.69 20.96 -0.97
C LEU A 78 14.35 21.09 -2.36
N SER A 79 15.50 20.41 -2.53
CA SER A 79 16.16 20.33 -3.84
C SER A 79 15.30 19.55 -4.82
N LYS A 80 15.28 20.00 -6.09
CA LYS A 80 14.44 19.43 -7.16
C LYS A 80 14.65 17.91 -7.29
N GLY A 81 13.55 17.16 -7.37
CA GLY A 81 13.55 15.69 -7.47
C GLY A 81 13.50 14.95 -6.13
N ILE A 82 13.91 15.56 -5.00
CA ILE A 82 13.84 14.89 -3.68
C ILE A 82 12.39 14.60 -3.25
N ASN A 83 11.45 15.48 -3.61
CA ASN A 83 10.03 15.33 -3.30
C ASN A 83 9.22 14.56 -4.38
N SER A 84 9.90 13.94 -5.35
CA SER A 84 9.28 13.12 -6.39
C SER A 84 8.82 11.77 -5.83
N THR A 85 7.72 11.23 -6.37
CA THR A 85 7.10 9.99 -5.88
C THR A 85 6.58 9.09 -6.98
N PHE A 86 6.49 7.80 -6.65
CA PHE A 86 5.91 6.80 -7.54
C PHE A 86 4.58 6.26 -6.97
N ILE A 87 3.49 6.45 -7.72
CA ILE A 87 2.15 5.94 -7.35
C ILE A 87 1.96 4.55 -7.96
N THR A 88 1.55 3.55 -7.17
CA THR A 88 1.28 2.20 -7.70
C THR A 88 -0.22 1.95 -8.00
N LEU A 89 -0.55 0.80 -8.60
CA LEU A 89 -1.92 0.42 -9.01
C LEU A 89 -2.93 0.25 -7.86
N ILE A 90 -2.45 0.10 -6.63
CA ILE A 90 -3.16 0.52 -5.42
C ILE A 90 -2.46 1.85 -5.03
N PRO A 91 -3.17 2.98 -4.82
CA PRO A 91 -2.60 4.35 -4.85
C PRO A 91 -1.64 4.74 -3.69
N ILE A 92 -0.86 3.78 -3.21
CA ILE A 92 0.32 3.88 -2.36
C ILE A 92 1.38 4.75 -3.05
N SER A 93 1.94 5.72 -2.32
CA SER A 93 3.02 6.59 -2.79
C SER A 93 4.38 6.10 -2.29
N LEU A 94 5.22 5.61 -3.20
CA LEU A 94 6.61 5.28 -2.90
C LEU A 94 7.44 6.57 -2.96
N VAL A 95 7.78 7.10 -1.79
CA VAL A 95 8.54 8.35 -1.65
C VAL A 95 10.05 8.08 -1.52
N GLY A 96 10.92 9.01 -1.96
CA GLY A 96 12.38 8.89 -1.85
C GLY A 96 12.89 8.74 -0.41
N SER A 97 14.03 8.07 -0.20
CA SER A 97 14.59 7.77 1.12
C SER A 97 14.97 9.01 1.91
N LEU A 98 15.66 9.99 1.31
CA LEU A 98 16.03 11.26 1.96
C LEU A 98 14.80 12.04 2.44
N TYR A 99 13.77 12.16 1.58
CA TYR A 99 12.49 12.74 2.01
C TYR A 99 11.83 11.90 3.10
N LYS A 100 11.81 10.56 3.01
CA LYS A 100 11.24 9.69 4.05
C LYS A 100 11.91 9.89 5.42
N ILE A 101 13.21 10.18 5.48
CA ILE A 101 13.88 10.54 6.74
C ILE A 101 13.28 11.85 7.27
N LEU A 102 13.26 12.91 6.45
CA LEU A 102 12.69 14.21 6.83
C LEU A 102 11.22 14.09 7.28
N ALA A 103 10.42 13.38 6.49
CA ALA A 103 9.01 13.10 6.74
C ALA A 103 8.76 12.09 7.86
N LYS A 104 9.81 11.53 8.49
CA LYS A 104 9.72 10.78 9.74
C LYS A 104 10.17 11.63 10.93
N VAL A 105 11.25 12.41 10.77
CA VAL A 105 11.77 13.34 11.80
C VAL A 105 10.76 14.45 12.11
N LEU A 106 10.16 15.09 11.08
CA LEU A 106 9.18 16.16 11.28
C LEU A 106 7.95 15.68 12.08
N PRO A 107 7.24 14.58 11.71
CA PRO A 107 6.18 14.02 12.55
C PRO A 107 6.62 13.58 13.93
N ASN A 108 7.81 12.99 14.09
CA ASN A 108 8.28 12.58 15.41
C ASN A 108 8.36 13.78 16.40
N ARG A 109 8.70 14.99 15.92
CA ARG A 109 8.62 16.22 16.72
C ARG A 109 7.19 16.67 16.97
N LEU A 110 6.36 16.69 15.93
CA LEU A 110 4.94 17.04 16.08
C LEU A 110 4.27 16.12 17.11
N GLN A 111 4.61 14.83 17.13
CA GLN A 111 4.06 13.83 18.04
C GLN A 111 4.30 14.14 19.53
N LEU A 112 5.30 14.96 19.87
CA LEU A 112 5.58 15.38 21.25
C LEU A 112 4.61 16.45 21.75
N VAL A 113 4.16 17.33 20.85
CA VAL A 113 3.31 18.49 21.20
C VAL A 113 1.89 18.34 20.71
N ILE A 114 1.63 17.43 19.76
CA ILE A 114 0.31 17.23 19.18
C ILE A 114 -0.66 16.97 20.35
N GLY A 115 -0.33 16.07 21.28
CA GLY A 115 -1.13 15.77 22.47
C GLY A 115 -1.59 16.93 23.39
N SER A 116 -1.37 18.21 23.08
CA SER A 116 -1.96 19.37 23.78
C SER A 116 -3.11 20.10 23.05
N VAL A 117 -3.44 19.81 21.77
CA VAL A 117 -4.14 20.80 20.91
C VAL A 117 -5.24 20.38 19.86
N ILE A 118 -5.82 19.17 19.85
CA ILE A 118 -7.01 18.67 19.03
C ILE A 118 -8.13 18.58 20.09
N SER A 119 -9.23 17.94 19.77
CA SER A 119 -10.24 17.54 20.73
C SER A 119 -9.87 16.35 21.61
N GLU A 120 -10.56 16.30 22.75
CA GLU A 120 -10.94 15.08 23.47
C GLU A 120 -12.07 14.22 22.80
N THR A 121 -12.27 14.33 21.47
CA THR A 121 -13.14 13.44 20.66
C THR A 121 -12.48 12.67 19.47
N GLN A 122 -11.19 12.85 19.14
CA GLN A 122 -10.54 12.32 17.91
C GLN A 122 -9.45 11.21 18.08
N THR A 123 -9.65 9.99 17.58
CA THR A 123 -9.00 8.72 18.02
C THR A 123 -7.51 8.49 17.71
N THR A 124 -6.97 9.07 16.63
CA THR A 124 -5.90 8.36 15.89
C THR A 124 -4.54 9.05 15.87
N PHE A 125 -3.49 8.25 15.67
CA PHE A 125 -2.10 8.64 15.32
C PHE A 125 -1.29 9.51 16.31
N VAL A 126 -1.76 9.73 17.54
CA VAL A 126 -1.02 10.43 18.61
C VAL A 126 -0.23 9.45 19.51
N LYS A 127 0.94 9.84 20.02
CA LYS A 127 1.75 8.97 20.91
C LYS A 127 1.13 8.88 22.29
N ASN A 128 1.11 7.67 22.86
CA ASN A 128 0.57 7.37 24.20
C ASN A 128 -0.91 7.74 24.38
N ARG A 129 -1.63 7.93 23.29
CA ARG A 129 -3.05 8.27 23.27
C ARG A 129 -3.77 7.35 22.30
N GLN A 130 -4.61 6.46 22.84
CA GLN A 130 -5.82 6.12 22.11
C GLN A 130 -6.73 7.32 22.30
N ILE A 131 -7.13 7.94 21.20
CA ILE A 131 -7.93 9.15 21.23
C ILE A 131 -7.08 10.34 21.79
N LEU A 132 -7.08 11.45 21.05
CA LEU A 132 -7.11 12.87 21.50
C LEU A 132 -5.83 13.70 21.23
N ASP A 133 -5.98 14.97 20.85
CA ASP A 133 -5.01 16.12 20.79
C ASP A 133 -3.89 16.28 19.68
N GLY A 134 -3.97 17.41 18.90
CA GLY A 134 -3.03 18.47 18.42
C GLY A 134 -3.17 19.36 17.14
N ILE A 135 -3.34 20.69 17.28
CA ILE A 135 -2.93 21.78 16.34
C ILE A 135 -2.27 23.01 17.05
N LEU A 136 -0.99 23.31 16.79
CA LEU A 136 -0.57 24.58 16.14
C LEU A 136 0.86 24.45 15.58
N ILE A 137 1.00 24.59 14.26
CA ILE A 137 2.29 24.47 13.58
C ILE A 137 2.65 25.78 12.84
N ALA A 138 2.46 26.94 13.48
CA ALA A 138 2.99 28.20 12.94
C ALA A 138 4.51 28.10 12.73
N ASN A 139 5.19 27.50 13.70
CA ASN A 139 6.65 27.44 13.81
C ASN A 139 7.35 26.50 12.79
N ALA A 140 6.66 25.48 12.27
CA ALA A 140 7.15 24.65 11.18
C ALA A 140 6.29 24.73 9.89
N ARG A 141 5.41 25.75 9.80
CA ARG A 141 4.52 25.95 8.63
C ARG A 141 5.27 25.97 7.32
N LYS A 142 6.43 26.65 7.27
CA LYS A 142 7.30 26.75 6.10
C LYS A 142 7.75 25.36 5.62
N TRP A 143 8.27 24.54 6.54
CA TRP A 143 8.75 23.19 6.26
C TRP A 143 7.64 22.26 5.75
N ILE A 144 6.48 22.27 6.42
CA ILE A 144 5.33 21.44 6.01
C ILE A 144 4.76 21.91 4.66
N SER A 145 4.66 23.23 4.45
CA SER A 145 4.21 23.80 3.18
C SER A 145 5.13 23.38 2.05
N GLU A 146 6.45 23.40 2.24
CA GLU A 146 7.39 22.93 1.23
C GLU A 146 7.20 21.43 0.95
N SER A 147 7.16 20.59 2.00
CA SER A 147 7.00 19.13 1.89
C SER A 147 5.72 18.70 1.18
N VAL A 148 4.61 19.44 1.35
CA VAL A 148 3.32 19.13 0.71
C VAL A 148 3.21 19.80 -0.66
N CYS A 149 3.45 21.10 -0.78
CA CYS A 149 3.14 21.87 -1.99
C CYS A 149 4.12 21.69 -3.15
N THR A 150 5.35 21.20 -2.89
CA THR A 150 6.33 20.91 -3.97
C THR A 150 6.25 19.46 -4.48
N THR A 151 5.22 18.71 -4.08
CA THR A 151 5.11 17.28 -4.40
C THR A 151 4.82 17.04 -5.88
N THR A 152 5.62 16.17 -6.48
CA THR A 152 5.43 15.64 -7.83
C THR A 152 5.28 14.12 -7.81
N ALA A 153 4.60 13.58 -8.81
CA ALA A 153 4.30 12.16 -8.90
C ALA A 153 4.39 11.62 -10.33
N SER A 154 4.83 10.36 -10.45
CA SER A 154 4.70 9.52 -11.64
C SER A 154 3.95 8.24 -11.30
N VAL A 155 3.14 7.71 -12.22
CA VAL A 155 2.45 6.43 -12.01
C VAL A 155 3.36 5.28 -12.45
N LEU A 156 3.55 4.27 -11.60
CA LEU A 156 4.26 3.04 -11.95
C LEU A 156 3.34 2.07 -12.68
N VAL A 157 3.42 2.06 -14.00
CA VAL A 157 2.75 1.05 -14.84
C VAL A 157 3.74 -0.09 -15.12
N ASN A 158 3.46 -1.27 -14.56
CA ASN A 158 4.31 -2.47 -14.67
C ASN A 158 5.79 -2.29 -14.22
N GLY A 159 6.05 -1.36 -13.31
CA GLY A 159 7.39 -1.06 -12.80
C GLY A 159 8.19 -0.06 -13.64
N SER A 160 7.55 0.62 -14.59
CA SER A 160 8.09 1.76 -15.31
C SER A 160 7.28 3.02 -14.94
N PRO A 161 7.92 4.15 -14.58
CA PRO A 161 7.22 5.40 -14.27
C PRO A 161 6.71 6.06 -15.55
N THR A 162 5.54 6.72 -15.47
CA THR A 162 5.07 7.70 -16.46
C THR A 162 5.84 9.01 -16.35
N GLU A 163 5.52 9.95 -17.23
CA GLU A 163 5.82 11.38 -17.03
C GLU A 163 5.36 11.86 -15.63
N GLU A 164 6.09 12.85 -15.13
CA GLU A 164 5.93 13.42 -13.79
C GLU A 164 4.96 14.62 -13.84
N PHE A 165 4.02 14.66 -12.89
CA PHE A 165 3.02 15.74 -12.78
C PHE A 165 2.95 16.30 -11.34
N PRO A 166 2.59 17.59 -11.17
CA PRO A 166 2.42 18.18 -9.84
C PRO A 166 1.15 17.69 -9.15
N MET A 167 1.19 17.52 -7.83
CA MET A 167 0.01 17.16 -7.03
C MET A 167 -0.76 18.40 -6.55
N GLU A 168 -1.90 18.71 -7.17
CA GLU A 168 -2.74 19.86 -6.78
C GLU A 168 -3.60 19.61 -5.53
N ARG A 169 -4.01 18.36 -5.28
CA ARG A 169 -4.94 17.98 -4.20
C ARG A 169 -4.62 16.62 -3.61
N GLY A 170 -4.94 16.49 -2.33
CA GLY A 170 -4.75 15.26 -1.57
C GLY A 170 -3.38 15.19 -0.90
N LEU A 171 -3.28 14.29 0.08
CA LEU A 171 -2.05 13.95 0.79
C LEU A 171 -1.61 12.56 0.35
N ARG A 172 -0.30 12.32 0.29
CA ARG A 172 0.27 11.05 -0.15
C ARG A 172 -0.08 9.90 0.79
N GLN A 173 -0.61 8.80 0.26
CA GLN A 173 -0.78 7.58 1.04
C GLN A 173 0.60 6.97 1.37
N ASP A 174 0.78 6.53 2.61
CA ASP A 174 2.03 6.02 3.21
C ASP A 174 3.19 7.04 3.39
N ASP A 175 2.96 8.34 3.15
CA ASP A 175 3.85 9.41 3.64
C ASP A 175 3.59 9.63 5.15
N PRO A 176 4.61 9.57 6.03
CA PRO A 176 4.37 9.66 7.47
C PRO A 176 3.91 11.05 7.95
N ILE A 177 3.98 12.12 7.14
CA ILE A 177 3.38 13.42 7.46
C ILE A 177 1.85 13.41 7.23
N SER A 178 1.36 12.66 6.24
CA SER A 178 -0.04 12.71 5.79
C SER A 178 -1.09 12.43 6.89
N PRO A 179 -0.93 11.42 7.78
CA PRO A 179 -1.91 11.18 8.84
C PRO A 179 -2.06 12.39 9.77
N PHE A 180 -0.95 13.00 10.18
CA PHE A 180 -0.94 14.18 11.04
C PHE A 180 -1.66 15.35 10.36
N MET A 181 -1.36 15.63 9.09
CA MET A 181 -2.02 16.70 8.34
C MET A 181 -3.52 16.47 8.15
N PHE A 182 -3.96 15.21 8.00
CA PHE A 182 -5.38 14.87 7.98
C PHE A 182 -6.05 15.13 9.34
N LEU A 183 -5.39 14.75 10.45
CA LEU A 183 -5.89 15.01 11.81
C LEU A 183 -6.12 16.52 12.06
N LEU A 184 -5.23 17.39 11.56
CA LEU A 184 -5.40 18.85 11.71
C LEU A 184 -6.62 19.36 10.94
N ALA A 185 -6.94 18.76 9.78
CA ALA A 185 -8.13 19.13 9.03
C ALA A 185 -9.41 18.57 9.68
N ALA A 186 -9.37 17.36 10.24
CA ALA A 186 -10.49 16.71 10.89
C ALA A 186 -10.93 17.42 12.19
N GLU A 187 -9.98 18.00 12.93
CA GLU A 187 -10.25 18.80 14.13
C GLU A 187 -11.11 20.04 13.88
N GLY A 188 -11.05 20.57 12.65
CA GLY A 188 -11.95 21.64 12.22
C GLY A 188 -13.43 21.31 12.42
N LEU A 189 -13.80 20.02 12.29
CA LEU A 189 -15.17 19.59 12.57
C LEU A 189 -15.48 19.61 14.07
N ASN A 190 -14.56 19.16 14.94
CA ASN A 190 -14.74 19.25 16.38
C ASN A 190 -14.94 20.71 16.83
N VAL A 191 -14.06 21.63 16.40
CA VAL A 191 -14.15 23.04 16.81
C VAL A 191 -15.47 23.66 16.34
N MET A 192 -15.92 23.34 15.12
CA MET A 192 -17.24 23.74 14.64
C MET A 192 -18.40 23.13 15.46
N MET A 193 -18.32 21.86 15.85
CA MET A 193 -19.31 21.21 16.73
C MET A 193 -19.36 21.88 18.11
N ARG A 194 -18.20 22.14 18.73
CA ARG A 194 -18.11 22.83 20.04
C ARG A 194 -18.70 24.24 19.98
N ALA A 195 -18.37 25.02 18.94
CA ALA A 195 -18.92 26.36 18.75
C ALA A 195 -20.44 26.33 18.56
N MET A 196 -20.97 25.34 17.83
CA MET A 196 -22.41 25.15 17.62
C MET A 196 -23.15 24.80 18.92
N VAL A 197 -22.53 24.03 19.82
CA VAL A 197 -23.04 23.74 21.17
C VAL A 197 -23.02 24.99 22.04
N GLN A 198 -21.90 25.72 22.08
CA GLN A 198 -21.76 26.97 22.85
C GLN A 198 -22.76 28.05 22.41
N ALA A 199 -23.09 28.10 21.12
CA ALA A 199 -24.12 28.97 20.55
C ALA A 199 -25.57 28.50 20.82
N ASN A 200 -25.78 27.40 21.56
CA ASN A 200 -27.07 26.74 21.79
C ASN A 200 -27.81 26.30 20.52
N LEU A 201 -27.09 26.10 19.41
CA LEU A 201 -27.64 25.65 18.13
C LEU A 201 -27.76 24.13 18.03
N TYR A 202 -27.12 23.39 18.94
CA TYR A 202 -27.11 21.93 18.98
C TYR A 202 -27.22 21.41 20.41
N THR A 203 -28.18 20.51 20.64
CA THR A 203 -28.36 19.81 21.92
C THR A 203 -27.58 18.50 21.91
N GLU A 204 -26.57 18.41 22.78
CA GLU A 204 -25.70 17.24 22.94
C GLU A 204 -26.42 16.04 23.58
N TYR A 205 -25.84 14.85 23.43
CA TYR A 205 -26.38 13.62 24.00
C TYR A 205 -25.73 13.31 25.35
N ASN A 206 -26.54 13.08 26.38
CA ASN A 206 -26.07 12.74 27.73
C ASN A 206 -26.08 11.21 27.93
N ILE A 207 -24.95 10.65 28.37
CA ILE A 207 -24.75 9.22 28.62
C ILE A 207 -24.55 9.00 30.13
N GLY A 208 -25.47 8.25 30.75
CA GLY A 208 -25.40 7.84 32.16
C GLY A 208 -26.38 8.57 33.08
N SER A 209 -26.73 7.93 34.20
CA SER A 209 -27.67 8.46 35.21
C SER A 209 -26.98 9.09 36.43
N GLU A 210 -25.79 8.63 36.79
CA GLU A 210 -25.08 9.05 38.01
C GLU A 210 -23.76 9.78 37.71
N ASN A 211 -23.03 9.37 36.68
CA ASN A 211 -21.89 10.11 36.11
C ASN A 211 -22.21 10.43 34.64
N SER A 212 -22.80 11.59 34.40
CA SER A 212 -23.24 12.03 33.08
C SER A 212 -22.07 12.46 32.20
N THR A 213 -21.72 11.64 31.21
CA THR A 213 -20.78 12.04 30.15
C THR A 213 -21.57 12.63 28.98
N ILE A 214 -21.35 13.90 28.68
CA ILE A 214 -21.97 14.58 27.54
C ILE A 214 -21.10 14.35 26.30
N VAL A 215 -21.70 13.87 25.21
CA VAL A 215 -21.01 13.55 23.97
C VAL A 215 -21.83 14.01 22.76
N SER A 216 -21.26 14.90 21.94
CA SER A 216 -21.83 15.29 20.65
C SER A 216 -21.30 14.47 19.47
N HIS A 217 -20.03 14.05 19.52
CA HIS A 217 -19.36 13.36 18.40
C HIS A 217 -18.14 12.56 18.86
N LEU A 218 -17.76 11.56 18.05
CA LEU A 218 -16.56 10.74 18.19
C LEU A 218 -15.94 10.54 16.80
N GLN A 219 -14.63 10.74 16.62
CA GLN A 219 -13.97 10.68 15.31
C GLN A 219 -12.79 9.70 15.32
N PHE A 220 -12.79 8.64 14.52
CA PHE A 220 -11.59 7.82 14.29
C PHE A 220 -11.06 8.09 12.88
N ALA A 221 -10.07 8.98 12.74
CA ALA A 221 -9.66 9.50 11.44
C ALA A 221 -10.87 9.99 10.61
N ASP A 222 -11.21 9.35 9.49
CA ASP A 222 -12.39 9.67 8.67
C ASP A 222 -13.70 9.03 9.16
N ASP A 223 -13.65 7.96 9.96
CA ASP A 223 -14.82 7.28 10.52
C ASP A 223 -15.40 8.10 11.70
N THR A 224 -16.42 8.91 11.44
CA THR A 224 -17.06 9.80 12.43
C THR A 224 -18.45 9.32 12.86
N ILE A 225 -18.69 9.23 14.18
CA ILE A 225 -20.02 9.06 14.79
C ILE A 225 -20.49 10.42 15.32
N LEU A 226 -21.74 10.78 15.01
CA LEU A 226 -22.39 12.00 15.49
C LEU A 226 -23.59 11.56 16.35
N LEU A 227 -23.63 11.99 17.62
CA LEU A 227 -24.69 11.62 18.57
C LEU A 227 -25.70 12.76 18.67
N VAL A 228 -26.95 12.47 18.30
CA VAL A 228 -27.98 13.48 18.02
C VAL A 228 -29.23 13.20 18.85
N VAL A 229 -29.62 14.16 19.71
CA VAL A 229 -30.95 14.14 20.35
C VAL A 229 -32.03 14.38 19.28
N LYS A 230 -33.15 13.65 19.34
CA LYS A 230 -34.26 13.75 18.38
C LYS A 230 -34.89 15.16 18.38
N SER A 231 -34.41 16.01 17.49
CA SER A 231 -34.90 17.38 17.27
C SER A 231 -34.65 17.81 15.83
N TRP A 232 -35.62 18.48 15.21
CA TRP A 232 -35.44 19.06 13.87
C TRP A 232 -34.37 20.15 13.84
N ALA A 233 -34.22 20.92 14.93
CA ALA A 233 -33.15 21.90 15.06
C ALA A 233 -31.77 21.22 14.96
N ASN A 234 -31.55 20.14 15.69
CA ASN A 234 -30.32 19.34 15.62
C ASN A 234 -30.06 18.78 14.21
N VAL A 235 -31.10 18.28 13.51
CA VAL A 235 -30.97 17.75 12.14
C VAL A 235 -30.52 18.85 11.16
N HIS A 236 -31.12 20.05 11.23
CA HIS A 236 -30.73 21.17 10.38
C HIS A 236 -29.35 21.74 10.74
N ALA A 237 -29.04 21.85 12.03
CA ALA A 237 -27.73 22.29 12.51
C ALA A 237 -26.61 21.33 12.04
N LEU A 238 -26.84 20.01 12.13
CA LEU A 238 -25.94 18.99 11.64
C LEU A 238 -25.75 19.05 10.12
N ARG A 239 -26.82 19.28 9.35
CA ARG A 239 -26.72 19.50 7.89
C ARG A 239 -25.92 20.76 7.56
N GLY A 240 -26.10 21.82 8.35
CA GLY A 240 -25.38 23.09 8.25
C GLY A 240 -23.88 22.93 8.50
N VAL A 241 -23.50 22.35 9.63
CA VAL A 241 -22.09 22.21 10.04
C VAL A 241 -21.30 21.30 9.09
N LEU A 242 -21.90 20.19 8.63
CA LEU A 242 -21.26 19.33 7.61
C LEU A 242 -21.07 20.09 6.29
N SER A 243 -22.07 20.85 5.84
CA SER A 243 -21.98 21.66 4.61
C SER A 243 -20.97 22.81 4.73
N LEU A 244 -20.77 23.36 5.93
CA LEU A 244 -19.75 24.37 6.22
C LEU A 244 -18.36 23.74 6.20
N PHE A 245 -18.17 22.60 6.87
CA PHE A 245 -16.94 21.84 6.90
C PHE A 245 -16.45 21.47 5.49
N GLU A 246 -17.34 20.99 4.61
CA GLU A 246 -17.00 20.72 3.20
C GLU A 246 -16.50 21.97 2.46
N LYS A 247 -17.14 23.13 2.66
CA LYS A 247 -16.75 24.39 2.00
C LYS A 247 -15.42 24.93 2.52
N VAL A 248 -15.18 24.84 3.82
CA VAL A 248 -13.98 25.35 4.49
C VAL A 248 -12.77 24.46 4.23
N TYR A 249 -12.87 23.15 4.46
CA TYR A 249 -11.71 22.26 4.37
C TYR A 249 -11.55 21.64 2.97
N GLY A 250 -12.61 21.61 2.15
CA GLY A 250 -12.59 21.00 0.82
C GLY A 250 -12.65 19.47 0.83
N LEU A 251 -12.84 18.87 2.00
CA LEU A 251 -13.20 17.46 2.18
C LEU A 251 -14.66 17.26 1.76
N LYS A 252 -15.05 16.01 1.44
CA LYS A 252 -16.43 15.67 1.09
C LYS A 252 -16.94 14.52 1.95
N VAL A 253 -18.15 14.65 2.48
CA VAL A 253 -18.86 13.59 3.19
C VAL A 253 -19.29 12.52 2.19
N ASN A 254 -19.03 11.26 2.50
CA ASN A 254 -19.45 10.15 1.65
C ASN A 254 -20.89 9.74 1.98
N PHE A 255 -21.87 10.49 1.47
CA PHE A 255 -23.30 10.26 1.66
C PHE A 255 -23.78 8.83 1.30
N HIS A 256 -23.06 8.10 0.44
CA HIS A 256 -23.36 6.69 0.13
C HIS A 256 -22.88 5.69 1.21
N LYS A 257 -21.97 6.10 2.10
CA LYS A 257 -21.52 5.34 3.27
C LYS A 257 -22.15 5.83 4.58
N SER A 258 -22.51 7.11 4.66
CA SER A 258 -23.14 7.72 5.83
C SER A 258 -24.55 7.18 6.07
N MET A 259 -24.84 6.77 7.30
CA MET A 259 -26.13 6.24 7.71
C MET A 259 -26.65 6.94 8.98
N LEU A 260 -27.96 7.14 9.06
CA LEU A 260 -28.65 7.60 10.26
C LEU A 260 -29.34 6.40 10.93
N VAL A 261 -29.05 6.17 12.21
CA VAL A 261 -29.59 5.04 12.99
C VAL A 261 -30.41 5.59 14.15
N GLY A 262 -31.68 5.22 14.22
CA GLY A 262 -32.58 5.62 15.31
C GLY A 262 -32.71 4.54 16.38
N VAL A 263 -32.56 4.90 17.65
CA VAL A 263 -32.85 4.04 18.81
C VAL A 263 -34.14 4.54 19.46
N ASN A 264 -35.18 3.70 19.51
CA ASN A 264 -36.52 4.05 20.01
C ASN A 264 -37.17 5.27 19.29
N ILE A 265 -37.01 5.34 17.96
CA ILE A 265 -37.57 6.40 17.11
C ILE A 265 -38.44 5.77 16.01
N SER A 266 -39.54 6.44 15.64
CA SER A 266 -40.42 5.99 14.55
C SER A 266 -39.70 6.01 13.19
N VAL A 267 -39.96 4.98 12.37
CA VAL A 267 -39.32 4.81 11.05
C VAL A 267 -39.65 5.97 10.10
N SER A 268 -40.85 6.56 10.19
CA SER A 268 -41.25 7.74 9.42
C SER A 268 -40.31 8.92 9.66
N TRP A 269 -40.19 9.36 10.92
CA TRP A 269 -39.33 10.48 11.31
C TRP A 269 -37.86 10.20 10.97
N LEU A 270 -37.40 8.96 11.19
CA LEU A 270 -36.02 8.56 10.86
C LEU A 270 -35.74 8.68 9.35
N THR A 271 -36.72 8.35 8.50
CA THR A 271 -36.59 8.43 7.04
C THR A 271 -36.55 9.89 6.56
N GLU A 272 -37.41 10.75 7.11
CA GLU A 272 -37.44 12.18 6.80
C GLU A 272 -36.15 12.88 7.26
N ALA A 273 -35.67 12.59 8.47
CA ALA A 273 -34.41 13.13 9.00
C ALA A 273 -33.18 12.66 8.20
N ALA A 274 -33.16 11.38 7.79
CA ALA A 274 -32.11 10.84 6.93
C ALA A 274 -32.11 11.53 5.54
N PHE A 275 -33.28 11.79 4.96
CA PHE A 275 -33.42 12.53 3.71
C PHE A 275 -32.86 13.95 3.80
N VAL A 276 -33.17 14.71 4.88
CA VAL A 276 -32.63 16.07 5.10
C VAL A 276 -31.11 16.07 5.27
N LEU A 277 -30.53 15.05 5.91
CA LEU A 277 -29.08 14.90 6.04
C LEU A 277 -28.40 14.42 4.75
N GLY A 278 -29.14 13.74 3.87
CA GLY A 278 -28.62 13.02 2.71
C GLY A 278 -28.01 11.66 3.07
N PHE A 279 -28.42 11.04 4.18
CA PHE A 279 -27.91 9.77 4.69
C PHE A 279 -28.84 8.61 4.35
N GLN A 280 -28.31 7.38 4.38
CA GLN A 280 -29.12 6.16 4.32
C GLN A 280 -29.76 5.85 5.67
N VAL A 281 -30.94 5.23 5.68
CA VAL A 281 -31.55 4.73 6.93
C VAL A 281 -30.85 3.44 7.35
N GLY A 282 -30.12 3.50 8.47
CA GLY A 282 -29.41 2.36 9.05
C GLY A 282 -30.25 1.60 10.08
N LYS A 283 -29.69 0.51 10.61
CA LYS A 283 -30.29 -0.34 11.65
C LYS A 283 -29.25 -0.73 12.69
N VAL A 284 -29.71 -1.03 13.90
CA VAL A 284 -28.89 -1.63 14.96
C VAL A 284 -28.98 -3.16 14.86
N PRO A 285 -27.87 -3.92 15.00
CA PRO A 285 -26.50 -3.45 15.13
C PRO A 285 -25.87 -3.05 13.79
N PHE A 286 -24.92 -2.10 13.85
CA PHE A 286 -24.09 -1.69 12.71
C PHE A 286 -22.60 -1.85 13.05
N MET A 287 -21.75 -1.95 12.03
CA MET A 287 -20.30 -2.13 12.23
C MET A 287 -19.57 -0.79 12.31
N TYR A 288 -18.73 -0.61 13.32
CA TYR A 288 -17.81 0.51 13.49
C TYR A 288 -16.45 0.01 13.97
N LEU A 289 -15.36 0.42 13.34
CA LEU A 289 -13.99 -0.03 13.64
C LEU A 289 -13.82 -1.56 13.73
N GLY A 290 -14.66 -2.32 13.02
CA GLY A 290 -14.64 -3.78 13.04
C GLY A 290 -15.45 -4.44 14.17
N LEU A 291 -16.19 -3.67 14.97
CA LEU A 291 -17.05 -4.15 16.06
C LEU A 291 -18.54 -3.84 15.81
N PRO A 292 -19.50 -4.68 16.24
CA PRO A 292 -20.92 -4.38 16.15
C PRO A 292 -21.35 -3.44 17.29
N ILE A 293 -21.85 -2.25 16.98
CA ILE A 293 -22.43 -1.32 17.96
C ILE A 293 -23.92 -1.63 18.16
N GLY A 294 -24.35 -1.68 19.43
CA GLY A 294 -25.75 -1.82 19.84
C GLY A 294 -26.33 -3.23 19.73
N GLY A 295 -25.50 -4.24 19.43
CA GLY A 295 -25.90 -5.65 19.54
C GLY A 295 -25.58 -6.22 20.93
N ASP A 296 -26.25 -7.31 21.30
CA ASP A 296 -26.02 -8.03 22.56
C ASP A 296 -24.84 -9.01 22.42
N PRO A 297 -23.70 -8.79 23.10
CA PRO A 297 -22.52 -9.64 22.97
C PRO A 297 -22.71 -11.06 23.53
N CYS A 298 -23.73 -11.31 24.36
CA CYS A 298 -24.07 -12.64 24.84
C CYS A 298 -24.71 -13.52 23.76
N ARG A 299 -25.15 -12.96 22.63
CA ARG A 299 -25.81 -13.70 21.54
C ARG A 299 -24.83 -14.08 20.44
N LEU A 300 -24.92 -15.32 19.94
CA LEU A 300 -24.12 -15.82 18.82
C LEU A 300 -24.17 -14.91 17.58
N ALA A 301 -25.35 -14.35 17.28
CA ALA A 301 -25.56 -13.43 16.15
C ALA A 301 -24.69 -12.15 16.19
N PHE A 302 -24.22 -11.72 17.37
CA PHE A 302 -23.29 -10.60 17.50
C PHE A 302 -21.90 -10.93 16.95
N TRP A 303 -21.48 -12.19 17.07
CA TRP A 303 -20.15 -12.66 16.67
C TRP A 303 -20.11 -13.12 15.21
N GLU A 304 -21.27 -13.33 14.57
CA GLU A 304 -21.39 -13.80 13.19
C GLU A 304 -20.62 -12.95 12.15
N PRO A 305 -20.57 -11.59 12.22
CA PRO A 305 -19.74 -10.80 11.31
C PRO A 305 -18.23 -11.11 11.43
N ILE A 306 -17.75 -11.38 12.65
CA ILE A 306 -16.35 -11.75 12.90
C ILE A 306 -16.10 -13.17 12.41
N VAL A 307 -16.98 -14.12 12.75
CA VAL A 307 -16.89 -15.53 12.36
C VAL A 307 -16.95 -15.69 10.83
N SER A 308 -17.86 -15.00 10.13
CA SER A 308 -17.97 -15.03 8.66
C SER A 308 -16.83 -14.31 7.92
N SER A 309 -16.15 -13.35 8.58
CA SER A 309 -14.94 -12.73 8.03
C SER A 309 -13.76 -13.71 7.89
N ILE A 310 -13.76 -14.79 8.67
CA ILE A 310 -12.68 -15.79 8.69
C ILE A 310 -12.71 -16.65 7.40
N PRO A 311 -13.83 -17.33 7.02
CA PRO A 311 -13.95 -18.02 5.73
C PRO A 311 -13.70 -17.15 4.49
N THR A 312 -14.09 -15.86 4.51
CA THR A 312 -13.89 -14.95 3.37
C THR A 312 -12.43 -14.51 3.21
N ARG A 313 -11.66 -14.42 4.31
CA ARG A 313 -10.19 -14.29 4.26
C ARG A 313 -9.55 -15.60 3.79
N PHE A 314 -10.03 -16.75 4.25
CA PHE A 314 -9.54 -18.05 3.78
C PHE A 314 -9.80 -18.31 2.29
N SER A 315 -10.94 -17.93 1.72
CA SER A 315 -11.22 -18.14 0.29
C SER A 315 -10.28 -17.34 -0.62
N ARG A 316 -9.84 -16.15 -0.17
CA ARG A 316 -8.75 -15.39 -0.82
C ARG A 316 -7.43 -16.14 -0.75
N TRP A 317 -7.08 -16.74 0.38
CA TRP A 317 -5.86 -17.55 0.54
C TRP A 317 -5.92 -18.92 -0.13
N LYS A 318 -7.10 -19.50 -0.39
CA LYS A 318 -7.29 -20.75 -1.14
C LYS A 318 -6.72 -20.66 -2.57
N ASN A 319 -6.67 -19.44 -3.13
CA ASN A 319 -6.07 -19.15 -4.44
C ASN A 319 -4.53 -18.94 -4.40
N CYS A 320 -3.94 -18.94 -3.20
CA CYS A 320 -2.51 -18.90 -2.98
C CYS A 320 -2.04 -20.31 -2.59
N LEU A 321 -1.09 -20.88 -3.35
CA LEU A 321 -0.55 -22.22 -3.09
C LEU A 321 0.43 -22.16 -1.90
N PHE A 322 -0.11 -21.94 -0.69
CA PHE A 322 0.64 -21.97 0.55
C PHE A 322 0.78 -23.41 1.05
N SER A 323 2.00 -23.78 1.43
CA SER A 323 2.25 -25.02 2.19
C SER A 323 1.39 -25.06 3.46
N PHE A 324 1.19 -26.25 4.02
CA PHE A 324 0.44 -26.42 5.27
C PHE A 324 1.00 -25.53 6.39
N GLY A 325 2.34 -25.48 6.54
CA GLY A 325 3.01 -24.58 7.48
C GLY A 325 2.77 -23.09 7.19
N GLY A 326 2.79 -22.67 5.92
CA GLY A 326 2.49 -21.29 5.55
C GLY A 326 1.05 -20.88 5.89
N ARG A 327 0.08 -21.77 5.66
CA ARG A 327 -1.33 -21.56 6.07
C ARG A 327 -1.47 -21.46 7.60
N LEU A 328 -0.76 -22.30 8.34
CA LEU A 328 -0.74 -22.28 9.81
C LEU A 328 -0.14 -20.98 10.38
N ILE A 329 0.93 -20.46 9.77
CA ILE A 329 1.55 -19.20 10.16
C ILE A 329 0.58 -18.03 9.92
N LEU A 330 -0.03 -17.94 8.73
CA LEU A 330 -1.01 -16.90 8.41
C LEU A 330 -2.24 -16.94 9.34
N LEU A 331 -2.69 -18.13 9.74
CA LEU A 331 -3.73 -18.28 10.76
C LEU A 331 -3.28 -17.70 12.10
N LYS A 332 -2.09 -18.09 12.57
CA LYS A 332 -1.54 -17.64 13.87
C LYS A 332 -1.22 -16.15 13.94
N SER A 333 -0.91 -15.48 12.81
CA SER A 333 -0.54 -14.06 12.79
C SER A 333 -1.65 -13.11 12.35
N VAL A 334 -2.61 -13.56 11.53
CA VAL A 334 -3.64 -12.67 10.92
C VAL A 334 -5.07 -13.01 11.37
N LEU A 335 -5.37 -14.25 11.76
CA LEU A 335 -6.73 -14.65 12.16
C LEU A 335 -6.93 -14.75 13.68
N THR A 336 -5.85 -14.80 14.47
CA THR A 336 -5.88 -14.71 15.93
C THR A 336 -6.18 -13.29 16.41
N SER A 337 -5.69 -12.27 15.70
CA SER A 337 -5.86 -10.86 16.07
C SER A 337 -7.30 -10.37 15.93
N LEU A 338 -8.08 -10.91 14.98
CA LEU A 338 -9.50 -10.57 14.78
C LEU A 338 -10.39 -10.87 16.01
N PRO A 339 -10.47 -12.12 16.53
CA PRO A 339 -11.22 -12.40 17.74
C PRO A 339 -10.57 -11.80 18.97
N VAL A 340 -9.23 -11.73 19.07
CA VAL A 340 -8.56 -11.07 20.22
C VAL A 340 -8.96 -9.61 20.35
N TYR A 341 -9.04 -8.87 19.24
CA TYR A 341 -9.51 -7.48 19.21
C TYR A 341 -10.97 -7.34 19.65
N ALA A 342 -11.86 -8.25 19.26
CA ALA A 342 -13.25 -8.21 19.73
C ALA A 342 -13.39 -8.64 21.21
N LEU A 343 -12.60 -9.62 21.64
CA LEU A 343 -12.58 -10.14 23.02
C LEU A 343 -11.96 -9.15 24.03
N SER A 344 -11.19 -8.15 23.58
CA SER A 344 -10.73 -7.07 24.48
C SER A 344 -11.82 -6.08 24.87
N PHE A 345 -12.96 -6.06 24.16
CA PHE A 345 -14.12 -5.21 24.49
C PHE A 345 -15.31 -6.01 25.02
N PHE A 346 -15.50 -7.26 24.56
CA PHE A 346 -16.72 -8.02 24.82
C PHE A 346 -16.44 -9.44 25.35
N LYS A 347 -17.22 -9.85 26.35
CA LYS A 347 -17.21 -11.22 26.87
C LYS A 347 -18.05 -12.13 25.97
N ALA A 348 -17.40 -13.07 25.28
CA ALA A 348 -18.07 -14.01 24.39
C ALA A 348 -18.87 -15.09 25.15
N PRO A 349 -19.98 -15.60 24.59
CA PRO A 349 -20.74 -16.72 25.15
C PRO A 349 -20.00 -18.05 24.99
N SER A 350 -20.18 -18.94 25.96
CA SER A 350 -19.68 -20.31 25.91
C SER A 350 -20.29 -21.08 24.73
N GLY A 351 -19.49 -21.33 23.70
CA GLY A 351 -19.89 -22.08 22.50
C GLY A 351 -19.86 -21.31 21.17
N GLY A 352 -19.59 -20.00 21.17
CA GLY A 352 -19.63 -19.19 19.94
C GLY A 352 -18.38 -19.22 19.05
N TYR A 353 -17.23 -19.59 19.60
CA TYR A 353 -15.98 -19.70 18.85
C TYR A 353 -15.05 -20.72 19.52
N SER A 354 -14.62 -21.72 18.75
CA SER A 354 -13.62 -22.69 19.19
C SER A 354 -12.45 -22.70 18.21
N VAL A 355 -11.23 -22.58 18.75
CA VAL A 355 -9.99 -22.73 17.97
C VAL A 355 -9.96 -24.12 17.30
N ARG A 356 -10.52 -25.16 17.95
CA ARG A 356 -10.59 -26.52 17.38
C ARG A 356 -11.42 -26.56 16.08
N ASP A 357 -12.54 -25.84 16.02
CA ASP A 357 -13.42 -25.86 14.84
C ASP A 357 -12.81 -25.10 13.66
N ALA A 358 -12.11 -24.00 13.95
CA ALA A 358 -11.30 -23.29 12.96
C ALA A 358 -10.20 -24.18 12.37
N TYR A 359 -9.57 -25.04 13.18
CA TYR A 359 -8.58 -26.01 12.71
C TYR A 359 -9.20 -27.19 11.94
N SER A 360 -10.33 -27.73 12.39
CA SER A 360 -11.03 -28.86 11.74
C SER A 360 -11.42 -28.53 10.29
N ARG A 361 -11.87 -27.30 10.03
CA ARG A 361 -12.22 -26.83 8.67
C ARG A 361 -10.99 -26.65 7.75
N LEU A 362 -9.76 -26.66 8.25
CA LEU A 362 -8.54 -26.57 7.43
C LEU A 362 -8.14 -27.91 6.83
N THR A 363 -8.22 -28.99 7.61
CA THR A 363 -7.82 -30.33 7.20
C THR A 363 -8.79 -30.92 6.17
N ALA A 364 -10.09 -30.58 6.25
CA ALA A 364 -11.11 -31.03 5.30
C ALA A 364 -11.02 -30.43 3.88
N LEU A 365 -10.10 -29.49 3.63
CA LEU A 365 -9.94 -28.76 2.36
C LEU A 365 -8.56 -28.96 1.71
N ALA A 366 -7.85 -30.03 2.09
CA ALA A 366 -6.47 -30.27 1.68
C ALA A 366 -6.30 -30.90 0.28
N ASP A 367 -7.36 -31.48 -0.30
CA ASP A 367 -7.30 -32.17 -1.59
C ASP A 367 -7.66 -31.23 -2.75
N GLY A 368 -6.62 -30.80 -3.48
CA GLY A 368 -6.72 -29.84 -4.59
C GLY A 368 -5.37 -29.69 -5.30
N THR A 369 -5.10 -30.61 -6.22
CA THR A 369 -3.84 -30.78 -6.96
C THR A 369 -3.36 -29.54 -7.71
N THR A 370 -2.07 -29.21 -7.57
CA THR A 370 -1.21 -28.58 -8.61
C THR A 370 0.27 -28.70 -8.16
N THR A 371 0.82 -29.91 -8.28
CA THR A 371 2.19 -30.23 -7.85
C THR A 371 3.25 -29.89 -8.90
N GLY A 372 4.44 -29.46 -8.45
CA GLY A 372 5.68 -29.46 -9.25
C GLY A 372 6.16 -28.10 -9.78
N VAL A 373 5.43 -27.48 -10.71
CA VAL A 373 5.97 -26.37 -11.52
C VAL A 373 6.24 -25.05 -10.74
N PRO A 374 5.37 -24.59 -9.81
CA PRO A 374 5.53 -23.26 -9.19
C PRO A 374 6.70 -23.10 -8.20
N ASP A 375 7.36 -24.19 -7.81
CA ASP A 375 8.47 -24.16 -6.84
C ASP A 375 9.83 -23.98 -7.52
N LEU A 376 9.94 -24.33 -8.80
CA LEU A 376 11.18 -24.32 -9.60
C LEU A 376 11.62 -22.94 -10.11
N ILE A 377 10.82 -21.89 -9.85
CA ILE A 377 11.10 -20.51 -10.27
C ILE A 377 11.80 -19.66 -9.17
N TRP A 378 11.88 -20.18 -7.94
CA TRP A 378 12.48 -19.49 -6.80
C TRP A 378 13.97 -19.81 -6.71
N HIS A 379 14.74 -19.19 -7.59
CA HIS A 379 16.16 -19.48 -7.74
C HIS A 379 17.04 -18.46 -6.98
N LYS A 380 17.97 -18.93 -6.14
CA LYS A 380 18.77 -18.07 -5.25
C LYS A 380 19.59 -16.99 -5.96
N GLN A 381 20.03 -17.27 -7.18
CA GLN A 381 20.84 -16.36 -8.01
C GLN A 381 20.01 -15.39 -8.86
N VAL A 382 18.68 -15.45 -8.78
CA VAL A 382 17.78 -14.59 -9.57
C VAL A 382 17.21 -13.50 -8.66
N PRO A 383 17.26 -12.23 -9.06
CA PRO A 383 16.63 -11.15 -8.30
C PRO A 383 15.15 -11.43 -8.07
N LEU A 384 14.67 -11.32 -6.83
CA LEU A 384 13.30 -11.70 -6.43
C LEU A 384 12.20 -11.12 -7.34
N LYS A 385 12.39 -9.90 -7.85
CA LYS A 385 11.49 -9.24 -8.83
C LYS A 385 11.23 -10.07 -10.09
N VAL A 386 12.22 -10.84 -10.55
CA VAL A 386 12.13 -11.71 -11.73
C VAL A 386 11.41 -13.02 -11.40
N SER A 387 11.70 -13.65 -10.26
CA SER A 387 10.92 -14.84 -9.82
C SER A 387 9.46 -14.49 -9.57
N VAL A 388 9.16 -13.30 -9.02
CA VAL A 388 7.78 -12.79 -8.86
C VAL A 388 7.12 -12.51 -10.23
N LEU A 389 7.87 -11.98 -11.20
CA LEU A 389 7.38 -11.82 -12.59
C LEU A 389 7.01 -13.18 -13.19
N ALA A 390 7.91 -14.16 -13.12
CA ALA A 390 7.70 -15.52 -13.61
C ALA A 390 6.52 -16.24 -12.92
N TRP A 391 6.36 -16.04 -11.61
CA TRP A 391 5.23 -16.58 -10.84
C TRP A 391 3.89 -16.00 -11.30
N ARG A 392 3.84 -14.69 -11.59
CA ARG A 392 2.64 -14.03 -12.15
C ARG A 392 2.39 -14.48 -13.59
N LEU A 393 3.44 -14.66 -14.37
CA LEU A 393 3.44 -15.08 -15.76
C LEU A 393 2.84 -16.50 -15.90
N LEU A 394 3.39 -17.50 -15.21
CA LEU A 394 2.93 -18.90 -15.23
C LEU A 394 1.48 -19.09 -14.72
N ARG A 395 0.93 -18.10 -14.01
CA ARG A 395 -0.45 -18.07 -13.50
C ARG A 395 -1.42 -17.23 -14.35
N ASN A 396 -0.97 -16.73 -15.50
CA ASN A 396 -1.71 -15.78 -16.34
C ASN A 396 -2.25 -14.55 -15.56
N ARG A 397 -1.43 -13.95 -14.69
CA ARG A 397 -1.81 -12.79 -13.85
C ARG A 397 -1.10 -11.48 -14.20
N LEU A 398 -0.30 -11.46 -15.27
CA LEU A 398 0.30 -10.22 -15.78
C LEU A 398 -0.76 -9.26 -16.34
N LEU A 399 -0.45 -7.97 -16.37
CA LEU A 399 -1.31 -6.93 -16.95
C LEU A 399 -1.08 -6.82 -18.46
N THR A 400 -1.28 -7.94 -19.14
CA THR A 400 -1.45 -8.01 -20.59
C THR A 400 -2.83 -7.47 -20.99
N LYS A 401 -3.03 -7.10 -22.26
CA LYS A 401 -4.25 -6.37 -22.67
C LYS A 401 -5.51 -7.23 -22.53
N ASP A 402 -5.42 -8.51 -22.86
CA ASP A 402 -6.43 -9.55 -22.56
C ASP A 402 -6.84 -9.56 -21.08
N ASN A 403 -5.87 -9.58 -20.16
CA ASN A 403 -6.09 -9.53 -18.71
C ASN A 403 -6.63 -8.19 -18.19
N LEU A 404 -6.51 -7.11 -18.97
CA LEU A 404 -7.11 -5.81 -18.66
C LEU A 404 -8.55 -5.73 -19.20
N VAL A 405 -8.82 -6.25 -20.40
CA VAL A 405 -10.18 -6.40 -20.95
C VAL A 405 -11.02 -7.33 -20.08
N ALA A 406 -10.49 -8.50 -19.69
CA ALA A 406 -11.16 -9.44 -18.78
C ALA A 406 -11.40 -8.90 -17.36
N ARG A 407 -10.85 -7.71 -17.03
CA ARG A 407 -11.08 -6.97 -15.78
C ARG A 407 -11.86 -5.67 -16.00
N ASN A 408 -12.39 -5.44 -17.20
CA ASN A 408 -13.10 -4.23 -17.61
C ASN A 408 -12.31 -2.93 -17.40
N ILE A 409 -10.98 -2.97 -17.54
CA ILE A 409 -10.09 -1.79 -17.38
C ILE A 409 -9.89 -1.05 -18.70
N ILE A 410 -9.96 -1.74 -19.85
CA ILE A 410 -9.81 -1.16 -21.19
C ILE A 410 -10.87 -1.71 -22.15
N LEU A 411 -11.20 -0.95 -23.20
CA LEU A 411 -12.12 -1.37 -24.25
C LEU A 411 -11.54 -2.52 -25.11
N PRO A 412 -12.36 -3.44 -25.65
CA PRO A 412 -11.90 -4.59 -26.44
C PRO A 412 -11.08 -4.22 -27.68
N ASP A 413 -11.40 -3.10 -28.31
CA ASP A 413 -10.85 -2.64 -29.59
C ASP A 413 -9.35 -2.28 -29.52
N ALA A 414 -8.80 -2.17 -28.32
CA ALA A 414 -7.38 -1.90 -28.10
C ALA A 414 -6.48 -3.16 -28.17
N SER A 415 -7.02 -4.34 -28.48
CA SER A 415 -6.41 -5.66 -28.19
C SER A 415 -5.14 -6.06 -28.98
N PHE A 416 -4.71 -5.28 -29.96
CA PHE A 416 -3.54 -5.57 -30.81
C PHE A 416 -2.20 -5.72 -30.06
N CYS A 417 -1.37 -6.65 -30.56
CA CYS A 417 -0.02 -6.91 -30.05
C CYS A 417 0.94 -5.72 -30.27
N VAL A 418 1.85 -5.52 -29.30
CA VAL A 418 2.86 -4.44 -29.32
C VAL A 418 4.05 -4.75 -30.23
N GLY A 419 4.17 -5.99 -30.70
CA GLY A 419 5.11 -6.34 -31.76
C GLY A 419 4.69 -5.84 -33.15
N GLY A 420 3.52 -5.20 -33.28
CA GLY A 420 2.98 -4.75 -34.58
C GLY A 420 2.36 -5.86 -35.45
N CYS A 421 2.28 -7.08 -34.94
CA CYS A 421 1.93 -8.28 -35.71
C CYS A 421 0.43 -8.62 -35.80
N GLY A 422 -0.48 -7.66 -35.53
CA GLY A 422 -1.95 -7.83 -35.66
C GLY A 422 -2.65 -8.74 -34.63
N GLU A 423 -1.99 -9.77 -34.12
CA GLU A 423 -2.58 -10.81 -33.27
C GLU A 423 -3.07 -10.34 -31.87
N PRO A 424 -4.07 -11.03 -31.28
CA PRO A 424 -4.56 -10.74 -29.93
C PRO A 424 -3.52 -11.08 -28.85
N LYS A 425 -3.30 -10.12 -27.95
CA LYS A 425 -2.12 -10.12 -27.06
C LYS A 425 -2.25 -11.02 -25.81
N THR A 426 -2.36 -12.33 -26.02
CA THR A 426 -2.27 -13.32 -24.93
C THR A 426 -0.85 -13.44 -24.37
N VAL A 427 -0.72 -14.00 -23.16
CA VAL A 427 0.59 -14.30 -22.55
C VAL A 427 1.42 -15.28 -23.38
N ASN A 428 0.81 -16.36 -23.90
CA ASN A 428 1.51 -17.33 -24.74
C ASN A 428 2.00 -16.68 -26.03
N HIS A 429 1.14 -15.94 -26.75
CA HIS A 429 1.55 -15.22 -27.95
C HIS A 429 2.71 -14.26 -27.66
N LEU A 430 2.59 -13.40 -26.64
CA LEU A 430 3.61 -12.39 -26.32
C LEU A 430 5.01 -12.99 -26.06
N PHE A 431 5.08 -14.12 -25.35
CA PHE A 431 6.35 -14.69 -24.90
C PHE A 431 6.91 -15.76 -25.83
N LEU A 432 6.08 -16.46 -26.62
CA LEU A 432 6.48 -17.67 -27.34
C LEU A 432 6.28 -17.58 -28.86
N SER A 433 5.19 -16.96 -29.32
CA SER A 433 4.77 -17.00 -30.73
C SER A 433 4.90 -15.66 -31.47
N CYS A 434 5.06 -14.55 -30.76
CA CYS A 434 5.09 -13.21 -31.36
C CYS A 434 6.37 -13.03 -32.21
N PRO A 435 6.28 -12.69 -33.51
CA PRO A 435 7.46 -12.51 -34.37
C PRO A 435 8.50 -11.52 -33.85
N ALA A 436 8.05 -10.52 -33.06
CA ALA A 436 8.92 -9.52 -32.46
C ALA A 436 9.74 -10.00 -31.24
N PHE A 437 9.43 -11.17 -30.66
CA PHE A 437 10.03 -11.66 -29.41
C PHE A 437 10.45 -13.14 -29.45
N ALA A 438 9.68 -14.00 -30.14
CA ALA A 438 9.93 -15.44 -30.27
C ALA A 438 11.36 -15.80 -30.76
N PRO A 439 11.97 -15.07 -31.72
CA PRO A 439 13.34 -15.38 -32.17
C PRO A 439 14.41 -15.30 -31.09
N LEU A 440 14.16 -14.61 -29.96
CA LEU A 440 15.11 -14.55 -28.84
C LEU A 440 15.41 -15.95 -28.28
N TRP A 441 14.39 -16.81 -28.18
CA TRP A 441 14.57 -18.17 -27.67
C TRP A 441 15.48 -19.00 -28.58
N LEU A 442 15.31 -18.88 -29.90
CA LEU A 442 16.16 -19.56 -30.88
C LEU A 442 17.61 -19.08 -30.81
N LEU A 443 17.83 -17.76 -30.66
CA LEU A 443 19.17 -17.20 -30.50
C LEU A 443 19.85 -17.63 -29.19
N VAL A 444 19.10 -17.75 -28.10
CA VAL A 444 19.62 -18.25 -26.82
C VAL A 444 19.91 -19.76 -26.89
N CYS A 445 19.05 -20.55 -27.52
CA CYS A 445 19.32 -21.97 -27.79
C CYS A 445 20.57 -22.16 -28.66
N SER A 446 20.74 -21.34 -29.71
CA SER A 446 21.94 -21.33 -30.56
C SER A 446 23.20 -20.94 -29.78
N TRP A 447 23.14 -19.93 -28.91
CA TRP A 447 24.25 -19.52 -28.03
C TRP A 447 24.62 -20.58 -26.99
N LEU A 448 23.66 -21.40 -26.56
CA LEU A 448 23.89 -22.52 -25.63
C LEU A 448 24.24 -23.84 -26.34
N HIS A 449 24.21 -23.88 -27.67
CA HIS A 449 24.30 -25.12 -28.48
C HIS A 449 23.25 -26.19 -28.12
N ILE A 450 22.03 -25.76 -27.76
CA ILE A 450 20.91 -26.63 -27.36
C ILE A 450 19.86 -26.70 -28.47
N ASN A 451 19.43 -27.91 -28.83
CA ASN A 451 18.27 -28.14 -29.69
C ASN A 451 17.01 -28.29 -28.83
N ALA A 452 16.25 -27.20 -28.65
CA ALA A 452 15.00 -27.19 -27.90
C ALA A 452 13.78 -27.12 -28.83
N VAL A 453 12.75 -27.94 -28.57
CA VAL A 453 11.45 -27.84 -29.24
C VAL A 453 10.61 -26.77 -28.54
N ALA A 454 10.10 -25.79 -29.29
CA ALA A 454 9.24 -24.75 -28.74
C ALA A 454 7.80 -25.24 -28.58
N SER A 455 7.30 -25.32 -27.34
CA SER A 455 5.86 -25.48 -27.06
C SER A 455 5.17 -24.12 -27.06
N GLU A 456 3.92 -24.09 -27.54
CA GLU A 456 3.04 -22.91 -27.49
C GLU A 456 2.44 -22.65 -26.10
N VAL A 457 2.55 -23.60 -25.17
CA VAL A 457 2.03 -23.48 -23.80
C VAL A 457 3.16 -23.16 -22.84
N LEU A 458 3.11 -21.99 -22.21
CA LEU A 458 4.21 -21.48 -21.39
C LEU A 458 4.67 -22.41 -20.24
N GLN A 459 3.73 -23.08 -19.55
CA GLN A 459 4.09 -24.03 -18.49
C GLN A 459 4.85 -25.25 -19.04
N VAL A 460 4.47 -25.72 -20.24
CA VAL A 460 5.12 -26.84 -20.93
C VAL A 460 6.48 -26.41 -21.51
N HIS A 461 6.56 -25.20 -22.08
CA HIS A 461 7.83 -24.63 -22.51
C HIS A 461 8.81 -24.49 -21.33
N PHE A 462 8.37 -24.06 -20.14
CA PHE A 462 9.26 -24.00 -18.98
C PHE A 462 9.79 -25.38 -18.57
N THR A 463 8.91 -26.38 -18.44
CA THR A 463 9.35 -27.73 -18.03
C THR A 463 10.23 -28.40 -19.09
N GLN A 464 9.92 -28.25 -20.37
CA GLN A 464 10.77 -28.73 -21.47
C GLN A 464 12.12 -28.02 -21.48
N PHE A 465 12.15 -26.68 -21.47
CA PHE A 465 13.40 -25.90 -21.52
C PHE A 465 14.33 -26.23 -20.34
N VAL A 466 13.78 -26.40 -19.14
CA VAL A 466 14.55 -26.79 -17.94
C VAL A 466 15.07 -28.23 -18.01
N ALA A 467 14.39 -29.12 -18.75
CA ALA A 467 14.80 -30.50 -18.95
C ALA A 467 15.72 -30.74 -20.16
N CYS A 468 15.84 -29.77 -21.10
CA CYS A 468 16.45 -29.95 -22.42
C CYS A 468 17.86 -30.57 -22.45
N LEU A 469 18.73 -30.29 -21.47
CA LEU A 469 20.09 -30.85 -21.46
C LEU A 469 20.20 -32.27 -20.89
N GLY A 470 19.19 -32.74 -20.14
CA GLY A 470 19.23 -34.02 -19.43
C GLY A 470 20.29 -34.11 -18.32
N GLY A 471 19.97 -34.84 -17.24
CA GLY A 471 20.93 -35.22 -16.21
C GLY A 471 21.36 -34.11 -15.23
N SER A 472 21.57 -34.52 -13.96
CA SER A 472 21.94 -33.68 -12.80
C SER A 472 20.97 -32.55 -12.43
N ARG A 473 20.86 -32.29 -11.13
CA ARG A 473 20.09 -31.14 -10.61
C ARG A 473 20.73 -29.79 -11.02
N THR A 474 22.05 -29.78 -11.24
CA THR A 474 22.83 -28.58 -11.57
C THR A 474 22.50 -28.02 -12.95
N ARG A 475 22.45 -28.86 -14.00
CA ARG A 475 22.06 -28.43 -15.36
C ARG A 475 20.64 -27.87 -15.39
N GLY A 476 19.69 -28.52 -14.73
CA GLY A 476 18.32 -28.03 -14.61
C GLY A 476 18.22 -26.68 -13.88
N SER A 477 18.95 -26.51 -12.77
CA SER A 477 19.06 -25.24 -12.05
C SER A 477 19.63 -24.12 -12.95
N PHE A 478 20.62 -24.44 -13.79
CA PHE A 478 21.21 -23.49 -14.73
C PHE A 478 20.22 -23.09 -15.83
N LEU A 479 19.50 -24.02 -16.44
CA LEU A 479 18.49 -23.71 -17.47
C LEU A 479 17.30 -22.90 -16.94
N GLN A 480 16.94 -23.06 -15.65
CA GLN A 480 15.96 -22.18 -14.99
C GLN A 480 16.40 -20.71 -15.03
N LEU A 481 17.70 -20.41 -14.84
CA LEU A 481 18.23 -19.04 -14.90
C LEU A 481 17.98 -18.39 -16.26
N PHE A 482 18.31 -19.09 -17.36
CA PHE A 482 18.11 -18.56 -18.71
C PHE A 482 16.64 -18.29 -18.99
N TRP A 483 15.75 -19.22 -18.63
CA TRP A 483 14.33 -19.04 -18.86
C TRP A 483 13.78 -17.83 -18.07
N LEU A 484 14.20 -17.66 -16.82
CA LEU A 484 13.87 -16.50 -15.99
C LEU A 484 14.47 -15.19 -16.54
N CYS A 485 15.68 -15.22 -17.10
CA CYS A 485 16.29 -14.05 -17.73
C CYS A 485 15.61 -13.66 -19.05
N CYS A 486 15.36 -14.62 -19.95
CA CYS A 486 14.69 -14.38 -21.22
C CYS A 486 13.29 -13.80 -21.01
N THR A 487 12.49 -14.37 -20.10
CA THR A 487 11.17 -13.82 -19.76
C THR A 487 11.28 -12.41 -19.16
N SER A 488 12.27 -12.12 -18.31
CA SER A 488 12.50 -10.76 -17.80
C SER A 488 12.86 -9.77 -18.91
N VAL A 489 13.71 -10.15 -19.87
CA VAL A 489 14.14 -9.27 -20.98
C VAL A 489 13.00 -9.01 -21.97
N ILE A 490 12.24 -10.04 -22.36
CA ILE A 490 11.03 -9.89 -23.20
C ILE A 490 10.02 -8.95 -22.54
N TRP A 491 9.78 -9.09 -21.23
CA TRP A 491 8.85 -8.23 -20.50
C TRP A 491 9.31 -6.77 -20.41
N HIS A 492 10.61 -6.53 -20.13
CA HIS A 492 11.16 -5.18 -20.10
C HIS A 492 11.14 -4.52 -21.48
N GLU A 493 11.51 -5.23 -22.55
CA GLU A 493 11.44 -4.71 -23.91
C GLU A 493 10.00 -4.36 -24.31
N ARG A 494 9.02 -5.24 -24.02
CA ARG A 494 7.60 -4.95 -24.21
C ARG A 494 7.17 -3.68 -23.47
N ASN A 495 7.73 -3.40 -22.28
CA ASN A 495 7.38 -2.21 -21.52
C ASN A 495 8.01 -0.94 -22.08
N ASN A 496 9.27 -0.98 -22.52
CA ASN A 496 9.90 0.14 -23.22
C ASN A 496 9.10 0.52 -24.48
N ARG A 497 8.70 -0.46 -25.30
CA ARG A 497 7.89 -0.22 -26.51
C ARG A 497 6.51 0.36 -26.23
N VAL A 498 5.91 0.11 -25.05
CA VAL A 498 4.60 0.67 -24.68
C VAL A 498 4.71 2.04 -24.02
N PHE A 499 5.65 2.22 -23.10
CA PHE A 499 5.67 3.38 -22.20
C PHE A 499 6.71 4.44 -22.59
N LYS A 500 7.66 4.10 -23.49
CA LYS A 500 8.72 5.01 -23.95
C LYS A 500 8.79 5.16 -25.47
N ALA A 501 7.99 4.37 -26.22
CA ALA A 501 8.11 4.19 -27.67
C ALA A 501 9.50 3.73 -28.16
N GLU A 502 10.37 3.26 -27.26
CA GLU A 502 11.71 2.76 -27.55
C GLU A 502 11.67 1.27 -27.91
N GLY A 503 12.28 0.88 -29.03
CA GLY A 503 12.48 -0.51 -29.42
C GLY A 503 13.96 -0.83 -29.69
N THR A 504 14.44 -1.96 -29.19
CA THR A 504 15.79 -2.48 -29.46
C THR A 504 15.77 -3.68 -30.40
N THR A 505 16.87 -3.90 -31.12
CA THR A 505 17.00 -5.00 -32.07
C THR A 505 17.09 -6.35 -31.36
N MET A 506 16.80 -7.45 -32.06
CA MET A 506 16.87 -8.78 -31.48
C MET A 506 18.28 -9.15 -30.98
N GLN A 507 19.33 -8.66 -31.64
CA GLN A 507 20.72 -8.81 -31.18
C GLN A 507 20.99 -8.02 -29.89
N GLN A 508 20.47 -6.80 -29.78
CA GLN A 508 20.55 -6.03 -28.52
C GLN A 508 19.77 -6.70 -27.38
N MET A 509 18.66 -7.38 -27.67
CA MET A 509 17.95 -8.21 -26.68
C MET A 509 18.78 -9.43 -26.25
N LEU A 510 19.46 -10.11 -27.18
CA LEU A 510 20.38 -11.21 -26.84
C LEU A 510 21.52 -10.72 -25.95
N GLU A 511 22.16 -9.60 -26.29
CA GLU A 511 23.25 -9.03 -25.46
C GLU A 511 22.74 -8.61 -24.07
N LYS A 512 21.50 -8.08 -23.94
CA LYS A 512 20.86 -7.88 -22.63
C LYS A 512 20.72 -9.18 -21.83
N VAL A 513 20.36 -10.30 -22.47
CA VAL A 513 20.31 -11.63 -21.81
C VAL A 513 21.70 -12.07 -21.36
N LYS A 514 22.71 -12.03 -22.24
CA LYS A 514 24.11 -12.40 -21.91
C LYS A 514 24.65 -11.60 -20.73
N LEU A 515 24.42 -10.29 -20.74
CA LEU A 515 24.87 -9.35 -19.73
C LEU A 515 24.15 -9.55 -18.39
N CYS A 516 22.82 -9.65 -18.38
CA CYS A 516 22.06 -9.93 -17.16
C CYS A 516 22.50 -11.24 -16.50
N MET A 517 22.65 -12.31 -17.29
CA MET A 517 23.12 -13.60 -16.78
C MET A 517 24.56 -13.51 -16.22
N TYR A 518 25.47 -12.79 -16.90
CA TYR A 518 26.83 -12.56 -16.40
C TYR A 518 26.82 -11.86 -15.03
N TRP A 519 26.03 -10.79 -14.87
CA TRP A 519 25.94 -10.07 -13.59
C TRP A 519 25.30 -10.92 -12.47
N TRP A 520 24.25 -11.69 -12.77
CA TRP A 520 23.62 -12.59 -11.79
C TRP A 520 24.60 -13.67 -11.31
N MET A 521 25.39 -14.25 -12.22
CA MET A 521 26.41 -15.24 -11.85
C MET A 521 27.57 -14.59 -11.10
N LYS A 522 28.10 -13.45 -11.56
CA LYS A 522 29.21 -12.74 -10.92
C LYS A 522 28.89 -12.28 -9.49
N ALA A 523 27.64 -11.90 -9.23
CA ALA A 523 27.20 -11.52 -7.88
C ALA A 523 27.24 -12.67 -6.86
N HIS A 524 27.24 -13.93 -7.32
CA HIS A 524 27.26 -15.11 -6.46
C HIS A 524 28.54 -15.95 -6.58
N TYR A 525 29.32 -15.79 -7.65
CA TYR A 525 30.60 -16.46 -7.88
C TYR A 525 31.71 -15.42 -8.07
N VAL A 526 32.38 -15.06 -6.97
CA VAL A 526 33.44 -14.03 -6.95
C VAL A 526 34.59 -14.36 -7.92
N HIS A 527 34.86 -15.65 -8.14
CA HIS A 527 35.90 -16.13 -9.06
C HIS A 527 35.46 -16.26 -10.54
N LEU A 528 34.32 -15.69 -10.96
CA LEU A 528 33.87 -15.73 -12.37
C LEU A 528 34.67 -14.79 -13.32
N GLY A 529 35.79 -14.21 -12.87
CA GLY A 529 36.84 -13.66 -13.74
C GLY A 529 37.88 -14.75 -14.00
N ILE A 530 38.28 -15.03 -15.24
CA ILE A 530 39.27 -14.20 -15.95
C ILE A 530 38.94 -14.00 -17.46
N HIS A 531 37.87 -14.63 -17.98
CA HIS A 531 37.58 -14.61 -19.42
C HIS A 531 36.15 -14.15 -19.76
N THR A 532 35.93 -12.83 -19.87
CA THR A 532 34.70 -12.27 -20.45
C THR A 532 34.41 -12.85 -21.84
N HIS A 533 35.43 -12.92 -22.71
CA HIS A 533 35.28 -13.49 -24.05
C HIS A 533 34.71 -14.93 -24.04
N ARG A 534 35.13 -15.79 -23.11
CA ARG A 534 34.64 -17.18 -23.03
C ARG A 534 33.17 -17.24 -22.61
N TRP A 535 32.69 -16.35 -21.75
CA TRP A 535 31.27 -16.30 -21.38
C TRP A 535 30.38 -15.95 -22.58
N TRP A 536 30.81 -15.00 -23.40
CA TRP A 536 30.08 -14.60 -24.61
C TRP A 536 30.08 -15.68 -25.71
N SER A 537 31.06 -16.60 -25.73
CA SER A 537 31.15 -17.69 -26.70
C SER A 537 30.55 -19.03 -26.21
N SER A 538 30.79 -19.43 -24.96
CA SER A 538 30.26 -20.68 -24.38
C SER A 538 30.12 -20.57 -22.84
N PRO A 539 28.93 -20.22 -22.33
CA PRO A 539 28.70 -20.03 -20.89
C PRO A 539 28.63 -21.35 -20.12
N LEU A 540 28.33 -22.48 -20.77
CA LEU A 540 28.31 -23.82 -20.17
C LEU A 540 29.72 -24.27 -19.74
N VAL A 541 30.69 -24.13 -20.65
CA VAL A 541 32.12 -24.41 -20.39
C VAL A 541 32.69 -23.50 -19.30
N CYS A 542 32.23 -22.25 -19.19
CA CYS A 542 32.63 -21.33 -18.12
C CYS A 542 32.23 -21.78 -16.71
N LEU A 543 31.38 -22.81 -16.58
CA LEU A 543 30.83 -23.31 -15.33
C LEU A 543 31.14 -24.78 -15.07
N GLY A 544 31.99 -25.40 -15.91
CA GLY A 544 32.30 -26.83 -15.81
C GLY A 544 31.09 -27.72 -16.09
N ILE A 545 30.15 -27.24 -16.91
CA ILE A 545 28.99 -28.00 -17.38
C ILE A 545 29.27 -28.45 -18.81
N ASP A 546 30.03 -29.53 -18.95
CA ASP A 546 30.07 -30.34 -20.17
C ASP A 546 28.76 -31.13 -20.35
#